data_AF-A0A497BNG9-F1
#
_entry.id   AF-A0A497BNG9-F1
#
_cell.length_a   1.000
_cell.length_b   1.000
_cell.length_c   1.000
_cell.angle_alpha   90.00
_cell.angle_beta   90.00
_cell.angle_gamma   90.00
#
_symmetry.space_group_name_H-M   'P 1'
#
loop_
_entity.id
_entity.type
_entity.pdbx_description
1 polymer ?
#
loop_
_entity_poly.entity_id
_entity_poly.type
_entity_poly.pdbx_seq_one_letter_code
_entity_poly.pdbx_strand_id
1 'polypeptide(L)'
;MTARKKAPKRTLQPGTEAGEADFWARHSPLEFPDEIEQVEIQVKKPLKSVLAIRLDEDHLRQLRDLARHYGVGPTTLARMLIVSSINACRNASSDEPTRIPPHADSHETLSMYAGNTERTGTSEAERQ
;
A
#
# COMPACT_ATOMS: atom_id res chain seq x y z
N MET A 1 -6.85 24.78 56.43
CA MET A 1 -6.91 24.07 55.14
C MET A 1 -7.63 22.75 55.39
N THR A 2 -8.92 22.67 55.10
CA THR A 2 -9.76 21.51 55.45
C THR A 2 -9.64 20.42 54.38
N ALA A 3 -9.15 19.25 54.79
CA ALA A 3 -9.05 18.05 53.96
C ALA A 3 -10.45 17.61 53.48
N ARG A 4 -10.62 17.49 52.16
CA ARG A 4 -11.85 16.99 51.54
C ARG A 4 -12.00 15.50 51.88
N LYS A 5 -12.94 15.17 52.75
CA LYS A 5 -13.32 13.78 53.08
C LYS A 5 -13.71 13.06 51.78
N LYS A 6 -13.05 11.95 51.47
CA LYS A 6 -13.35 11.09 50.31
C LYS A 6 -14.73 10.47 50.54
N ALA A 7 -15.68 10.74 49.64
CA ALA A 7 -17.04 10.22 49.72
C ALA A 7 -17.03 8.67 49.62
N PRO A 8 -17.98 7.97 50.28
CA PRO A 8 -18.06 6.52 50.20
C PRO A 8 -18.29 6.09 48.75
N LYS A 9 -17.51 5.10 48.28
CA LYS A 9 -17.68 4.49 46.96
C LYS A 9 -19.11 3.97 46.86
N ARG A 10 -19.95 4.58 46.01
CA ARG A 10 -21.27 4.03 45.68
C ARG A 10 -21.01 2.89 44.72
N THR A 11 -20.73 1.72 45.26
CA THR A 11 -20.60 0.51 44.46
C THR A 11 -21.86 0.37 43.62
N LEU A 12 -21.74 0.38 42.29
CA LEU A 12 -22.79 -0.06 41.37
C LEU A 12 -23.20 -1.47 41.80
N GLN A 13 -24.33 -1.59 42.51
CA GLN A 13 -24.90 -2.88 42.83
C GLN A 13 -25.99 -3.16 41.78
N PRO A 14 -25.73 -4.02 40.78
CA PRO A 14 -26.73 -4.35 39.78
C PRO A 14 -27.79 -5.25 40.44
N GLY A 15 -28.94 -4.65 40.74
CA GLY A 15 -30.16 -5.38 41.05
C GLY A 15 -30.91 -5.64 39.76
N THR A 16 -30.66 -6.78 39.10
CA THR A 16 -31.30 -7.28 37.86
C THR A 16 -30.80 -6.70 36.53
N GLU A 17 -30.67 -7.57 35.51
CA GLU A 17 -30.21 -7.23 34.15
C GLU A 17 -31.06 -6.14 33.48
N ALA A 18 -32.38 -6.17 33.67
CA ALA A 18 -33.30 -5.16 33.12
C ALA A 18 -33.06 -3.77 33.73
N GLY A 19 -32.75 -3.70 35.03
CA GLY A 19 -32.41 -2.45 35.71
C GLY A 19 -31.06 -1.88 35.27
N GLU A 20 -30.11 -2.74 34.91
CA GLU A 20 -28.79 -2.34 34.41
C GLU A 20 -28.88 -1.74 33.00
N ALA A 21 -29.67 -2.34 32.10
CA ALA A 21 -29.89 -1.78 30.76
C ALA A 21 -30.51 -0.36 30.82
N ASP A 22 -31.55 -0.18 31.65
CA ASP A 22 -32.18 1.12 31.86
C ASP A 22 -31.24 2.14 32.50
N PHE A 23 -30.30 1.71 33.35
CA PHE A 23 -29.30 2.57 33.96
C PHE A 23 -28.31 3.08 32.90
N TRP A 24 -27.74 2.20 32.09
CA TRP A 24 -26.79 2.55 31.03
C TRP A 24 -27.43 3.33 29.87
N ALA A 25 -28.74 3.15 29.62
CA ALA A 25 -29.47 3.97 28.65
C ALA A 25 -29.61 5.45 29.10
N ARG A 26 -29.56 5.70 30.41
CA ARG A 26 -29.81 7.03 31.00
C ARG A 26 -28.57 7.75 31.50
N HIS A 27 -27.47 7.03 31.74
CA HIS A 27 -26.24 7.63 32.29
C HIS A 27 -25.08 7.42 31.32
N SER A 28 -24.33 8.49 31.07
CA SER A 28 -23.08 8.40 30.34
C SER A 28 -21.96 7.86 31.24
N PRO A 29 -21.08 6.97 30.75
CA PRO A 29 -19.86 6.56 31.47
C PRO A 29 -18.96 7.74 31.88
N LEU A 30 -19.08 8.88 31.19
CA LEU A 30 -18.31 10.10 31.49
C LEU A 30 -18.80 10.84 32.74
N GLU A 31 -19.99 10.50 33.28
CA GLU A 31 -20.53 11.08 34.51
C GLU A 31 -19.84 10.53 35.78
N PHE A 32 -19.05 9.46 35.64
CA PHE A 32 -18.36 8.79 36.74
C PHE A 32 -16.83 8.79 36.57
N PRO A 33 -16.17 9.96 36.35
CA PRO A 33 -14.74 10.03 36.06
C PRO A 33 -13.86 9.54 37.22
N ASP A 34 -14.37 9.61 38.45
CA ASP A 34 -13.68 9.15 39.66
C ASP A 34 -13.84 7.63 39.90
N GLU A 35 -14.70 6.95 39.13
CA GLU A 35 -15.00 5.52 39.24
C GLU A 35 -14.43 4.71 38.05
N ILE A 36 -13.86 5.38 37.05
CA ILE A 36 -13.21 4.76 35.89
C ILE A 36 -11.69 4.90 36.00
N GLU A 37 -10.96 3.82 35.71
CA GLU A 37 -9.50 3.85 35.65
C GLU A 37 -9.03 4.17 34.23
N GLN A 38 -8.02 5.05 34.12
CA GLN A 38 -7.43 5.38 32.84
C GLN A 38 -6.60 4.20 32.34
N VAL A 39 -6.97 3.65 31.19
CA VAL A 39 -6.22 2.57 30.54
C VAL A 39 -5.38 3.15 29.41
N GLU A 40 -4.05 2.95 29.46
CA GLU A 40 -3.18 3.24 28.33
C GLU A 40 -3.29 2.14 27.28
N ILE A 41 -3.82 2.50 26.10
CA ILE A 41 -4.00 1.56 24.99
C ILE A 41 -2.92 1.81 23.95
N GLN A 42 -2.05 0.83 23.71
CA GLN A 42 -1.12 0.87 22.58
C GLN A 42 -1.85 0.47 21.28
N VAL A 43 -2.20 1.47 20.48
CA VAL A 43 -2.77 1.23 19.15
C VAL A 43 -1.62 0.95 18.18
N LYS A 44 -1.55 -0.27 17.63
CA LYS A 44 -0.57 -0.62 16.60
C LYS A 44 -0.78 0.27 15.37
N LYS A 45 0.32 0.76 14.77
CA LYS A 45 0.27 1.46 13.47
C LYS A 45 -0.55 0.64 12.48
N PRO A 46 -1.34 1.29 11.60
CA PRO A 46 -2.12 0.57 10.61
C PRO A 46 -1.20 -0.37 9.84
N LEU A 47 -1.53 -1.66 9.86
CA LEU A 47 -0.73 -2.74 9.25
C LEU A 47 -0.55 -2.58 7.72
N LYS A 48 -1.23 -1.60 7.12
CA LYS A 48 -1.34 -1.40 5.68
C LYS A 48 -1.15 0.08 5.36
N SER A 49 -0.16 0.38 4.53
CA SER A 49 -0.05 1.64 3.80
C SER A 49 -0.82 1.53 2.48
N VAL A 50 -1.37 2.65 2.01
CA VAL A 50 -2.07 2.72 0.72
C VAL A 50 -1.16 3.37 -0.31
N LEU A 51 -1.00 2.70 -1.46
CA LEU A 51 -0.33 3.26 -2.64
C LEU A 51 -1.38 3.57 -3.70
N ALA A 52 -1.56 4.84 -4.03
CA ALA A 52 -2.39 5.25 -5.16
C ALA A 52 -1.58 5.20 -6.46
N ILE A 53 -2.01 4.39 -7.42
CA ILE A 53 -1.37 4.23 -8.72
C ILE A 53 -2.33 4.72 -9.80
N ARG A 54 -1.82 5.54 -10.74
CA ARG A 54 -2.57 5.94 -11.93
C ARG A 54 -2.35 4.90 -13.03
N LEU A 55 -3.45 4.41 -13.59
CA LEU A 55 -3.47 3.53 -14.76
C LEU A 55 -4.41 4.20 -15.77
N ASP A 56 -4.09 4.10 -17.06
CA ASP A 56 -5.07 4.40 -18.10
C ASP A 56 -6.21 3.38 -18.10
N GLU A 57 -7.30 3.72 -18.79
CA GLU A 57 -8.53 2.93 -18.77
C GLU A 57 -8.34 1.54 -19.40
N ASP A 58 -7.45 1.41 -20.40
CA ASP A 58 -7.23 0.15 -21.09
C ASP A 58 -6.49 -0.86 -20.20
N HIS A 59 -5.41 -0.44 -19.54
CA HIS A 59 -4.73 -1.28 -18.55
C HIS A 59 -5.64 -1.62 -17.36
N LEU A 60 -6.46 -0.67 -16.90
CA LEU A 60 -7.40 -0.92 -15.81
C LEU A 60 -8.48 -1.93 -16.20
N ARG A 61 -8.99 -1.88 -17.44
CA ARG A 61 -9.91 -2.87 -17.99
C ARG A 61 -9.28 -4.26 -18.06
N GLN A 62 -8.08 -4.36 -18.62
CA GLN A 62 -7.34 -5.63 -18.70
C GLN A 62 -7.10 -6.25 -17.32
N LEU A 63 -6.73 -5.44 -16.32
CA LEU A 63 -6.57 -5.91 -14.94
C LEU A 63 -7.87 -6.48 -14.37
N ARG A 64 -9.01 -5.83 -14.61
CA ARG A 64 -10.32 -6.34 -14.16
C ARG A 64 -10.68 -7.66 -14.84
N ASP A 65 -10.41 -7.79 -16.14
CA ASP A 65 -10.70 -8.98 -16.91
C ASP A 65 -9.87 -10.17 -16.45
N LEU A 66 -8.57 -9.95 -16.24
CA LEU A 66 -7.68 -10.95 -15.65
C LEU A 66 -8.10 -11.33 -14.24
N ALA A 67 -8.45 -10.35 -13.40
CA ALA A 67 -8.89 -10.62 -12.03
C ALA A 67 -10.16 -11.49 -12.00
N ARG A 68 -11.11 -11.24 -12.91
CA ARG A 68 -12.30 -12.09 -13.08
C ARG A 68 -11.94 -13.50 -13.52
N HIS A 69 -11.04 -13.65 -14.49
CA HIS A 69 -10.57 -14.96 -14.94
C HIS A 69 -9.96 -15.79 -13.80
N TYR A 70 -9.18 -15.15 -12.92
CA TYR A 70 -8.56 -15.80 -11.75
C TYR A 70 -9.46 -15.87 -10.51
N GLY A 71 -10.70 -15.35 -10.57
CA GLY A 71 -11.63 -15.37 -9.44
C GLY A 71 -11.22 -14.51 -8.24
N VAL A 72 -10.41 -13.46 -8.47
CA VAL A 72 -9.92 -12.54 -7.42
C VAL A 72 -10.34 -11.09 -7.69
N GLY A 73 -10.27 -10.24 -6.67
CA GLY A 73 -10.51 -8.81 -6.84
C GLY A 73 -9.39 -8.11 -7.63
N PRO A 74 -9.67 -7.03 -8.40
CA PRO A 74 -8.65 -6.31 -9.17
C PRO A 74 -7.49 -5.78 -8.31
N THR A 75 -7.79 -5.27 -7.10
CA THR A 75 -6.77 -4.79 -6.16
C THR A 75 -5.92 -5.91 -5.58
N THR A 76 -6.52 -7.09 -5.36
CA THR A 76 -5.79 -8.30 -4.92
C THR A 76 -4.84 -8.76 -6.01
N LEU A 77 -5.31 -8.85 -7.25
CA LEU A 77 -4.46 -9.22 -8.39
C LEU A 77 -3.30 -8.23 -8.56
N ALA A 78 -3.60 -6.92 -8.57
CA ALA A 78 -2.56 -5.89 -8.66
C ALA A 78 -1.51 -6.04 -7.56
N ARG A 79 -1.93 -6.24 -6.30
CA ARG A 79 -1.02 -6.46 -5.18
C ARG A 79 -0.15 -7.70 -5.39
N MET A 80 -0.74 -8.81 -5.83
CA MET A 80 0.01 -10.06 -6.08
C MET A 80 1.09 -9.85 -7.15
N LEU A 81 0.72 -9.20 -8.26
CA LEU A 81 1.64 -8.90 -9.35
C LEU A 81 2.79 -8.00 -8.86
N ILE A 82 2.48 -6.88 -8.16
CA ILE A 82 3.49 -5.96 -7.62
C ILE A 82 4.46 -6.69 -6.68
N VAL A 83 3.94 -7.47 -5.73
CA VAL A 83 4.78 -8.23 -4.78
C VAL A 83 5.65 -9.26 -5.51
N SER A 84 5.07 -9.97 -6.49
CA SER A 84 5.79 -10.94 -7.30
C SER A 84 6.94 -10.29 -8.08
N SER A 85 6.67 -9.17 -8.76
CA SER A 85 7.67 -8.41 -9.51
C SER A 85 8.79 -7.89 -8.62
N ILE A 86 8.48 -7.36 -7.44
CA ILE A 86 9.50 -6.91 -6.47
C ILE A 86 10.41 -8.08 -6.07
N ASN A 87 9.84 -9.24 -5.78
CA ASN A 87 10.63 -10.42 -5.40
C ASN A 87 11.49 -10.91 -6.57
N ALA A 88 10.95 -10.92 -7.79
CA ALA A 88 11.70 -11.30 -8.98
C ALA A 88 12.88 -10.34 -9.23
N CYS A 89 12.66 -9.02 -9.18
CA CYS A 89 13.71 -8.02 -9.33
C CYS A 89 14.81 -8.16 -8.26
N ARG A 90 14.44 -8.43 -7.00
CA ARG A 90 15.40 -8.63 -5.90
C ARG A 90 16.23 -9.90 -6.08
N ASN A 91 15.63 -10.95 -6.61
CA ASN A 91 16.33 -12.21 -6.82
C ASN A 91 17.25 -12.13 -8.05
N ALA A 92 16.89 -11.35 -9.06
CA ALA A 92 17.73 -11.08 -10.23
C ALA A 92 18.97 -10.24 -9.91
N SER A 93 18.95 -9.41 -8.86
CA SER A 93 20.10 -8.59 -8.44
C SER A 93 21.17 -9.36 -7.64
N SER A 94 21.12 -10.69 -7.55
CA SER A 94 22.20 -11.50 -6.98
C SER A 94 23.24 -11.94 -8.03
N ASP A 95 23.04 -11.54 -9.30
CA ASP A 95 23.97 -11.65 -10.43
C ASP A 95 24.22 -10.20 -10.93
N GLU A 96 25.36 -9.58 -10.60
CA GLU A 96 25.64 -8.15 -10.83
C GLU A 96 26.61 -7.92 -12.02
N PRO A 97 26.73 -6.72 -12.67
CA PRO A 97 25.85 -5.54 -12.79
C PRO A 97 25.53 -5.21 -14.27
N THR A 98 24.36 -4.68 -14.58
CA THR A 98 24.24 -3.81 -15.77
C THR A 98 24.24 -2.36 -15.33
N ARG A 99 25.37 -1.69 -15.60
CA ARG A 99 25.59 -0.25 -15.49
C ARG A 99 24.34 0.52 -15.90
N ILE A 100 23.75 1.26 -14.98
CA ILE A 100 23.07 2.50 -15.36
C ILE A 100 24.22 3.47 -15.66
N PRO A 101 24.43 3.92 -16.92
CA PRO A 101 25.43 4.96 -17.15
C PRO A 101 25.04 6.18 -16.31
N PRO A 102 25.97 6.79 -15.55
CA PRO A 102 25.68 8.05 -14.89
C PRO A 102 25.25 9.03 -15.98
N HIS A 103 24.16 9.75 -15.73
CA HIS A 103 23.62 10.81 -16.56
C HIS A 103 24.73 11.49 -17.39
N ALA A 104 24.78 11.17 -18.68
CA ALA A 104 25.48 11.99 -19.65
C ALA A 104 24.44 13.01 -20.11
N ASP A 105 24.59 14.22 -19.58
CA ASP A 105 23.88 15.40 -20.07
C ASP A 105 23.97 15.47 -21.60
N SER A 106 22.82 15.72 -22.23
CA SER A 106 22.62 16.45 -23.50
C SER A 106 23.40 16.00 -24.77
N HIS A 107 22.61 15.64 -25.81
CA HIS A 107 22.88 15.82 -27.24
C HIS A 107 23.55 14.75 -28.14
N GLU A 108 23.96 13.57 -27.68
CA GLU A 108 24.77 12.68 -28.57
C GLU A 108 24.28 11.22 -28.77
N THR A 109 22.98 10.93 -28.66
CA THR A 109 22.45 9.56 -28.90
C THR A 109 21.61 9.40 -30.18
N LEU A 110 21.53 10.42 -31.04
CA LEU A 110 20.78 10.33 -32.32
C LEU A 110 21.62 9.96 -33.55
N SER A 111 22.92 9.69 -33.41
CA SER A 111 23.78 9.34 -34.56
C SER A 111 23.93 7.82 -34.79
N MET A 112 23.63 6.96 -33.81
CA MET A 112 23.86 5.52 -33.94
C MET A 112 22.72 4.69 -34.55
N TYR A 113 21.53 5.27 -34.74
CA TYR A 113 20.40 4.57 -35.39
C TYR A 113 20.14 5.02 -36.84
N ALA A 114 21.02 5.83 -37.43
CA ALA A 114 20.97 6.18 -38.84
C ALA A 114 22.00 5.35 -39.63
N GLY A 115 21.64 4.13 -40.00
CA GLY A 115 22.45 3.36 -40.96
C GLY A 115 22.26 1.85 -40.91
N ASN A 116 21.14 1.35 -41.44
CA ASN A 116 21.11 0.03 -42.09
C ASN A 116 19.82 -0.23 -42.89
N THR A 117 19.73 0.42 -44.06
CA THR A 117 19.08 -0.10 -45.27
C THR A 117 20.05 0.33 -46.38
N GLU A 118 20.74 -0.48 -47.16
CA GLU A 118 20.49 -1.80 -47.70
C GLU A 118 21.86 -2.45 -48.01
N ARG A 119 21.98 -3.77 -47.88
CA ARG A 119 23.13 -4.51 -48.39
C ARG A 119 22.63 -5.78 -49.10
N THR A 120 22.35 -5.64 -50.39
CA THR A 120 22.33 -6.69 -51.41
C THR A 120 22.79 -5.99 -52.70
N GLY A 121 23.80 -6.38 -53.46
CA GLY A 121 24.80 -7.42 -53.41
C GLY A 121 25.79 -7.12 -54.55
N THR A 122 27.03 -7.55 -54.36
CA THR A 122 28.05 -7.95 -55.35
C THR A 122 27.82 -7.70 -56.85
N SER A 123 28.81 -7.03 -57.48
CA SER A 123 29.54 -7.39 -58.72
C SER A 123 30.00 -6.10 -59.41
N GLU A 124 31.22 -5.61 -59.21
CA GLU A 124 32.35 -5.85 -60.13
C GLU A 124 31.93 -5.85 -61.61
N ALA A 125 32.23 -4.75 -62.33
CA ALA A 125 33.02 -4.74 -63.58
C ALA A 125 33.03 -3.34 -64.24
N GLU A 126 34.25 -2.93 -64.64
CA GLU A 126 34.61 -2.03 -65.76
C GLU A 126 34.04 -0.59 -65.77
N ARG A 127 34.83 0.48 -65.56
CA ARG A 127 35.94 1.00 -66.40
C ARG A 127 35.64 0.94 -67.91
N GLN A 128 34.95 1.96 -68.43
CA GLN A 128 35.46 2.94 -69.41
C GLN A 128 34.38 3.97 -69.75
#